data_AF-A0A7G5IKD7-F1
#
_entry.id   AF-A0A7G5IKD7-F1
#
_cell.length_a   1.000
_cell.length_b   1.000
_cell.length_c   1.000
_cell.angle_alpha   90.00
_cell.angle_beta   90.00
_cell.angle_gamma   90.00
#
_symmetry.space_group_name_H-M   'P 1'
#
loop_
_entity.id
_entity.type
_entity.pdbx_description
1 polymer ?
#
loop_
_entity_poly.entity_id
_entity_poly.type
_entity_poly.pdbx_seq_one_letter_code
_entity_poly.pdbx_strand_id
1 'polypeptide(L)' 'MSLGSAKAIGQRLVAEGRFDNLSEACRAGLRRLEQDERVVDRLVALGAAGMASGIDDGFDIDAFVDAMPAES' A
#
# COMPACT_ATOMS: atom_id res chain seq x y z
N MET A 1 -18.10 10.36 -0.08
CA MET A 1 -17.73 10.11 1.33
C MET A 1 -17.91 11.43 2.09
N SER A 2 -18.85 11.52 3.04
CA SER A 2 -19.16 12.79 3.74
C SER A 2 -18.05 13.17 4.73
N LEU A 3 -17.60 14.43 4.71
CA LEU A 3 -16.64 15.01 5.67
C LEU A 3 -17.05 14.82 7.14
N GLY A 4 -18.36 14.63 7.40
CA GLY A 4 -18.87 14.30 8.73
C GLY A 4 -18.28 13.01 9.30
N SER A 5 -17.95 12.02 8.45
CA SER A 5 -17.35 10.76 8.89
C SER A 5 -15.90 10.92 9.33
N ALA A 6 -15.10 11.69 8.59
CA ALA A 6 -13.68 11.90 8.91
C ALA A 6 -13.49 12.71 10.20
N LYS A 7 -14.31 13.76 10.40
CA LYS A 7 -14.31 14.52 11.66
C LYS A 7 -14.68 13.64 12.85
N ALA A 8 -15.72 12.82 12.73
CA ALA A 8 -16.15 11.92 13.81
C ALA A 8 -15.07 10.88 14.16
N ILE A 9 -14.39 10.32 13.15
CA ILE A 9 -13.25 9.42 13.36
C ILE A 9 -12.12 10.16 14.09
N GLY A 10 -11.73 11.35 13.63
CA GLY A 10 -10.68 12.13 14.26
C GLY A 10 -11.00 12.48 15.72
N GLN A 11 -12.23 12.88 16.02
CA GLN A 11 -12.67 13.15 17.39
C GLN A 11 -12.62 11.90 18.28
N ARG A 12 -13.05 10.74 17.77
CA ARG A 12 -12.94 9.47 18.48
C ARG A 12 -11.48 9.12 18.79
N LEU A 13 -10.58 9.25 17.82
CA LEU A 13 -9.16 8.93 18.01
C LEU A 13 -8.48 9.84 19.05
N VAL A 14 -8.89 11.12 19.12
CA VAL A 14 -8.43 12.04 20.18
C VAL A 14 -9.00 11.63 21.54
N ALA A 15 -10.28 11.28 21.62
CA ALA A 15 -10.90 10.81 22.86
C ALA A 15 -10.28 9.49 23.38
N GLU A 16 -9.79 8.65 22.48
CA GLU A 16 -9.04 7.41 22.79
C GLU A 16 -7.58 7.68 23.19
N GLY A 17 -7.12 8.94 23.18
CA GLY A 17 -5.74 9.31 23.51
C GLY A 17 -4.72 8.92 22.44
N ARG A 18 -5.17 8.61 21.22
CA ARG A 18 -4.27 8.23 20.11
C ARG A 18 -3.57 9.44 19.46
N PHE A 19 -4.14 10.63 19.63
CA PHE A 19 -3.59 11.91 19.18
C PHE A 19 -3.99 13.00 20.17
N ASP A 20 -3.16 14.02 20.34
CA ASP A 20 -3.42 15.11 21.29
C ASP A 20 -4.52 16.07 20.81
N ASN A 21 -4.69 16.17 19.49
CA ASN A 21 -5.69 17.04 18.88
C ASN A 21 -6.10 16.58 17.47
N LEU A 22 -7.20 17.16 16.98
CA LEU A 22 -7.76 16.81 15.68
C LEU A 22 -6.82 17.15 14.52
N SER A 23 -6.05 18.24 14.60
CA SER A 23 -5.10 18.63 13.54
C SER A 23 -3.98 17.61 13.40
N GLU A 24 -3.51 17.04 14.50
CA GLU A 24 -2.54 15.95 14.49
C GLU A 24 -3.10 14.69 13.83
N ALA A 25 -4.32 14.28 14.22
CA ALA A 25 -5.02 13.14 13.61
C ALA A 25 -5.20 13.34 12.09
N CYS A 26 -5.58 14.54 11.65
CA CYS A 26 -5.71 14.88 10.23
C CYS A 26 -4.37 14.76 9.49
N ARG A 27 -3.28 15.32 10.04
CA ARG A 27 -1.94 15.21 9.43
C ARG A 27 -1.47 13.76 9.34
N ALA A 28 -1.73 12.95 10.36
CA ALA A 28 -1.41 11.52 10.33
C ALA A 28 -2.19 10.79 9.22
N GLY A 29 -3.49 11.09 9.08
CA GLY A 29 -4.31 10.57 7.99
C GLY A 29 -3.82 10.97 6.61
N LEU A 30 -3.45 12.24 6.41
CA LEU A 30 -2.92 12.73 5.14
C LEU A 30 -1.57 12.09 4.79
N ARG A 31 -0.65 11.95 5.76
CA ARG A 31 0.61 11.22 5.54
C ARG A 31 0.39 9.78 5.11
N ARG A 32 -0.61 9.11 5.70
CA ARG A 32 -0.97 7.74 5.32
C ARG A 32 -1.51 7.68 3.90
N LEU A 33 -2.40 8.62 3.54
CA LEU A 33 -2.93 8.74 2.19
C LEU A 33 -1.81 8.93 1.17
N GLU A 34 -0.89 9.87 1.40
CA GLU A 34 0.26 10.09 0.53
C GLU A 34 1.16 8.84 0.39
N GLN A 35 1.33 8.07 1.47
CA GLN A 35 2.08 6.82 1.42
C GLN A 35 1.37 5.76 0.58
N ASP A 36 0.06 5.61 0.76
CA ASP A 36 -0.76 4.66 0.01
C ASP A 36 -0.78 5.02 -1.49
N GLU A 37 -0.87 6.31 -1.83
CA GLU A 37 -0.76 6.81 -3.21
C GLU A 37 0.57 6.39 -3.86
N ARG A 38 1.71 6.55 -3.17
CA ARG A 38 3.01 6.12 -3.67
C ARG A 38 3.10 4.61 -3.89
N VAL A 39 2.43 3.81 -3.04
CA VAL A 39 2.38 2.35 -3.22
C VAL A 39 1.56 2.01 -4.45
N VAL A 40 0.40 2.64 -4.64
CA VAL A 40 -0.45 2.44 -5.83
C VAL A 40 0.32 2.80 -7.10
N ASP A 41 0.96 3.96 -7.15
CA ASP A 41 1.74 4.39 -8.31
C ASP A 41 2.86 3.39 -8.63
N ARG A 42 3.55 2.89 -7.61
CA ARG A 42 4.59 1.87 -7.77
C ARG A 42 4.02 0.55 -8.31
N LEU A 43 2.88 0.10 -7.79
CA LEU A 43 2.24 -1.14 -8.25
C LEU A 43 1.76 -1.03 -9.69
N VAL A 44 1.18 0.11 -10.07
CA VAL A 44 0.78 0.40 -11.45
C VAL A 44 2.01 0.37 -12.36
N ALA A 45 3.12 1.00 -11.96
CA ALA A 45 4.35 0.99 -12.74
C ALA A 45 4.94 -0.42 -12.90
N LEU A 46 4.97 -1.22 -11.84
CA LEU A 46 5.44 -2.61 -11.89
C LEU A 46 4.54 -3.48 -12.76
N GLY A 47 3.22 -3.31 -12.67
CA GLY A 47 2.27 -4.03 -13.52
C GLY A 47 2.45 -3.68 -15.00
N ALA A 48 2.63 -2.39 -15.32
CA ALA A 48 2.90 -1.95 -16.68
C ALA A 48 4.24 -2.52 -17.21
N ALA A 49 5.29 -2.53 -16.39
CA ALA A 49 6.57 -3.12 -16.75
C ALA A 49 6.46 -4.63 -16.99
N GLY A 50 5.73 -5.36 -16.14
CA GLY A 50 5.48 -6.80 -16.29
C GLY A 50 4.66 -7.14 -17.54
N MET A 51 3.66 -6.33 -17.90
CA MET A 51 2.94 -6.52 -19.17
C MET A 51 3.83 -6.23 -20.39
N ALA A 52 4.69 -5.22 -20.29
CA ALA A 52 5.62 -4.87 -21.36
C ALA A 52 6.76 -5.89 -21.55
N SER A 53 7.09 -6.68 -20.53
CA SER A 53 8.11 -7.74 -20.65
C SER A 53 7.66 -8.96 -21.45
N GLY A 54 6.37 -9.04 -21.80
CA GLY A 54 5.79 -10.18 -22.51
C GLY A 54 5.34 -11.29 -21.57
N ILE A 55 4.74 -12.33 -22.14
CA ILE A 55 4.23 -13.50 -21.43
C ILE A 55 5.20 -14.65 -21.64
N ASP A 56 5.57 -15.33 -20.55
CA ASP A 56 6.29 -16.60 -20.60
C ASP A 56 5.28 -17.75 -20.55
N ASP A 57 4.81 -18.17 -21.72
CA ASP A 57 3.86 -19.29 -21.86
C ASP A 57 4.48 -20.66 -21.48
N GLY A 58 5.80 -20.71 -21.31
CA GLY A 58 6.55 -21.93 -20.99
C GLY A 58 6.93 -22.07 -19.53
N PHE A 59 6.43 -21.20 -18.64
CA PHE A 59 6.82 -21.22 -17.24
C PHE A 59 6.42 -22.53 -16.54
N ASP A 60 7.42 -23.29 -16.11
CA ASP A 60 7.30 -24.50 -15.31
C ASP A 60 7.83 -24.22 -13.90
N ILE A 61 6.92 -24.28 -12.91
CA ILE A 61 7.25 -23.96 -11.52
C ILE A 61 8.21 -24.97 -10.90
N ASP A 62 8.13 -26.25 -11.27
CA ASP A 62 8.97 -27.29 -10.69
C ASP A 62 10.42 -27.11 -11.17
N ALA A 63 10.59 -26.91 -12.50
CA ALA A 63 11.90 -26.62 -13.08
C ALA A 63 12.50 -25.30 -12.56
N PHE A 64 11.67 -24.29 -12.32
CA PHE A 64 12.12 -23.02 -11.74
C PHE A 64 12.64 -23.22 -10.31
N VAL A 65 11.90 -23.92 -9.45
CA VAL A 65 12.28 -24.17 -8.06
C VAL A 65 13.52 -25.06 -7.97
N ASP A 66 13.61 -26.10 -8.79
CA ASP A 66 14.79 -26.98 -8.85
C ASP A 66 16.07 -26.24 -9.27
N ALA A 67 15.92 -25.20 -10.10
CA ALA A 67 17.01 -24.33 -10.53
C ALA A 67 17.34 -23.20 -9.54
N MET A 68 16.50 -22.96 -8.52
CA MET A 68 16.80 -21.96 -7.50
C MET A 68 17.98 -22.43 -6.64
N PRO A 69 19.03 -21.61 -6.47
CA PRO A 69 20.11 -21.97 -5.57
C PRO A 69 19.56 -22.13 -4.15
N ALA A 70 19.91 -23.22 -3.49
CA ALA A 70 19.64 -23.38 -2.07
C ALA A 70 20.27 -22.20 -1.33
N GLU A 71 19.42 -21.40 -0.67
CA GLU A 71 19.83 -20.24 0.12
C GLU A 71 20.95 -20.69 1.08
N SER A 72 22.15 -20.13 0.91
CA SER A 72 23.34 -20.45 1.71
C SER A 72 23.42 -19.57 2.95
#